data_AF-A0A7X8EAE2-F1
#
_entry.id   AF-A0A7X8EAE2-F1
#
_cell.length_a   1.000
_cell.length_b   1.000
_cell.length_c   1.000
_cell.angle_alpha   90.00
_cell.angle_beta   90.00
_cell.angle_gamma   90.00
#
_symmetry.space_group_name_H-M   'P 1'
#
loop_
_entity.id
_entity.type
_entity.pdbx_description
1 polymer ?
#
loop_
_entity_poly.entity_id
_entity_poly.type
_entity_poly.pdbx_seq_one_letter_code
_entity_poly.pdbx_strand_id
1 'polypeptide(L)'
;MLKQPVEVYQIGDTTYLKESNHHQWMVIEENNIMEMEQFVTEVSPLSNFSFSVPEQVDYLGKERLEGRVHYILSCTPNVENRVLKMHWKNFKYKFWVDRRSKIITKSLILSEGSSDAKTTLEMLIELHDLNADFKIKAPKTDKSI
;
A
#
# COMPACT_ATOMS: atom_id res chain seq x y z
N MET A 1 -1.45 8.62 9.26
CA MET A 1 -1.93 7.43 9.98
C MET A 1 -3.29 7.68 10.57
N LEU A 2 -4.31 7.13 9.90
CA LEU A 2 -5.66 7.03 10.43
C LEU A 2 -5.59 6.29 11.77
N LYS A 3 -5.87 7.01 12.87
CA LYS A 3 -5.80 6.47 14.23
C LYS A 3 -7.03 5.66 14.62
N GLN A 4 -8.06 5.73 13.78
CA GLN A 4 -9.36 5.13 13.99
C GLN A 4 -9.75 4.33 12.75
N PRO A 5 -10.49 3.22 12.90
CA PRO A 5 -10.99 2.49 11.76
C PRO A 5 -12.00 3.37 11.00
N VAL A 6 -11.82 3.44 9.69
CA VAL A 6 -12.67 4.19 8.77
C VAL A 6 -13.02 3.29 7.60
N GLU A 7 -14.22 3.46 7.07
CA GLU A 7 -14.61 2.92 5.77
C GLU A 7 -14.49 4.03 4.74
N VAL A 8 -13.82 3.75 3.62
CA VAL A 8 -13.60 4.72 2.55
C VAL A 8 -13.96 4.11 1.21
N TYR A 9 -14.77 4.82 0.42
CA TYR A 9 -15.04 4.50 -0.98
C TYR A 9 -14.62 5.69 -1.83
N GLN A 10 -13.80 5.46 -2.84
CA GLN A 10 -13.47 6.45 -3.88
C GLN A 10 -14.15 6.04 -5.18
N ILE A 11 -15.02 6.88 -5.72
CA ILE A 11 -15.73 6.63 -6.99
C ILE A 11 -15.64 7.88 -7.85
N GLY A 12 -14.87 7.82 -8.94
CA GLY A 12 -14.52 9.02 -9.71
C GLY A 12 -13.87 10.05 -8.78
N ASP A 13 -14.38 11.27 -8.80
CA ASP A 13 -13.92 12.38 -7.95
C ASP A 13 -14.77 12.54 -6.68
N THR A 14 -15.44 11.48 -6.21
CA THR A 14 -16.23 11.52 -4.97
C THR A 14 -15.65 10.57 -3.93
N THR A 15 -15.30 11.12 -2.78
CA THR A 15 -14.91 10.35 -1.59
C THR A 15 -16.12 10.17 -0.67
N TYR A 16 -16.40 8.93 -0.30
CA TYR A 16 -17.32 8.59 0.78
C TYR A 16 -16.51 8.11 1.96
N LEU A 17 -16.69 8.74 3.12
CA LEU A 17 -15.97 8.41 4.33
C LEU A 17 -16.98 8.15 5.46
N LYS A 18 -16.74 7.08 6.21
CA LYS A 18 -17.54 6.75 7.39
C LYS A 18 -16.60 6.36 8.52
N GLU A 19 -16.68 7.10 9.62
CA GLU A 19 -15.95 6.78 10.84
C GLU A 19 -16.66 5.63 11.58
N SER A 20 -15.91 4.74 12.23
CA SER A 20 -16.48 3.55 12.89
C SER A 20 -17.54 3.84 13.96
N ASN A 21 -17.50 5.04 14.58
CA ASN A 21 -18.45 5.51 15.58
C ASN A 21 -19.67 6.23 14.96
N HIS A 22 -19.62 6.61 13.68
CA HIS A 22 -20.69 7.29 12.98
C HIS A 22 -21.38 6.34 11.98
N HIS A 23 -22.71 6.30 12.03
CA HIS A 23 -23.49 5.45 11.13
C HIS A 23 -23.75 6.11 9.77
N GLN A 24 -23.38 7.38 9.61
CA GLN A 24 -23.65 8.18 8.42
C GLN A 24 -22.41 8.33 7.56
N TRP A 25 -22.63 8.28 6.24
CA TRP A 25 -21.61 8.54 5.24
C TRP A 25 -21.43 10.05 5.05
N MET A 26 -20.20 10.52 5.20
CA MET A 26 -19.79 11.83 4.71
C MET A 26 -19.48 11.71 3.23
N VAL A 27 -20.10 12.56 2.40
CA VAL A 27 -19.86 12.62 0.95
C VAL A 27 -19.08 13.88 0.65
N ILE A 28 -17.92 13.74 0.05
CA ILE A 28 -17.05 14.84 -0.35
C ILE A 28 -16.90 14.76 -1.87
N GLU A 29 -17.64 15.61 -2.56
CA GLU A 29 -17.57 15.77 -4.02
C GLU A 29 -16.30 16.53 -4.42
N GLU A 30 -15.85 16.35 -5.65
CA GLU A 30 -14.61 16.96 -6.19
C GLU A 30 -13.37 16.67 -5.33
N ASN A 31 -13.33 15.49 -4.71
CA ASN A 31 -12.27 15.06 -3.80
C ASN A 31 -11.81 13.64 -4.14
N ASN A 32 -10.51 13.50 -4.37
CA ASN A 32 -9.85 12.22 -4.54
C ASN A 32 -8.82 11.99 -3.43
N ILE A 33 -9.17 11.16 -2.44
CA ILE A 33 -8.26 10.86 -1.32
C ILE A 33 -6.99 10.13 -1.77
N MET A 34 -7.03 9.47 -2.94
CA MET A 34 -5.86 8.77 -3.51
C MET A 34 -4.77 9.74 -4.00
N GLU A 35 -5.13 10.99 -4.27
CA GLU A 35 -4.20 12.05 -4.69
C GLU A 35 -3.60 12.80 -3.49
N MET A 36 -4.16 12.63 -2.30
CA MET A 36 -3.67 13.27 -1.09
C MET A 36 -2.40 12.58 -0.60
N GLU A 37 -1.25 13.24 -0.76
CA GLU A 37 0.08 12.72 -0.39
C GLU A 37 0.13 12.06 1.00
N GLN A 38 -0.56 12.64 1.99
CA GLN A 38 -0.60 12.14 3.38
C GLN A 38 -1.23 10.74 3.53
N PHE A 39 -2.08 10.35 2.59
CA PHE A 39 -2.75 9.05 2.61
C PHE A 39 -2.15 8.09 1.59
N VAL A 40 -1.43 8.56 0.58
CA VAL A 40 -0.86 7.75 -0.52
C VAL A 40 -0.14 6.49 -0.03
N THR A 41 0.61 6.55 1.08
CA THR A 41 1.30 5.36 1.63
C THR A 41 0.36 4.33 2.27
N GLU A 42 -0.80 4.77 2.77
CA GLU A 42 -1.81 3.94 3.45
C GLU A 42 -2.89 3.44 2.48
N VAL A 43 -3.30 4.27 1.51
CA VAL A 43 -4.43 4.00 0.60
C VAL A 43 -3.98 3.57 -0.80
N SER A 44 -2.77 3.91 -1.22
CA SER A 44 -2.18 3.50 -2.49
C SER A 44 -0.97 2.59 -2.24
N PRO A 45 -1.19 1.28 -2.01
CA PRO A 45 -0.10 0.34 -1.71
C PRO A 45 0.93 0.26 -2.85
N LEU A 46 0.50 0.52 -4.09
CA LEU A 46 1.38 0.57 -5.27
C LEU A 46 2.38 1.71 -5.22
N SER A 47 2.07 2.81 -4.54
CA SER A 47 3.00 3.94 -4.37
C SER A 47 4.27 3.55 -3.61
N ASN A 48 4.22 2.49 -2.80
CA ASN A 48 5.38 1.93 -2.11
C ASN A 48 6.31 1.16 -3.05
N PHE A 49 5.90 0.90 -4.30
CA PHE A 49 6.73 0.26 -5.32
C PHE A 49 7.18 1.23 -6.42
N SER A 50 7.00 2.54 -6.21
CA SER A 50 7.50 3.58 -7.13
C SER A 50 8.98 3.83 -6.88
N PHE A 51 9.82 3.07 -7.57
CA PHE A 51 11.27 3.26 -7.60
C PHE A 51 11.87 2.64 -8.86
N SER A 52 13.00 3.18 -9.28
CA SER A 52 13.86 2.50 -10.25
C SER A 52 14.50 1.26 -9.62
N VAL A 53 14.34 0.09 -10.25
CA VAL A 53 14.96 -1.15 -9.77
C VAL A 53 16.48 -0.96 -9.76
N PRO A 54 17.16 -1.19 -8.62
CA PRO A 54 18.61 -1.04 -8.55
C PRO A 54 19.31 -2.09 -9.42
N GLU A 55 20.54 -1.80 -9.85
CA GLU A 55 21.36 -2.73 -10.64
C GLU A 55 21.59 -4.07 -9.93
N GLN A 56 21.64 -4.03 -8.60
CA GLN A 56 21.81 -5.22 -7.78
C GLN A 56 20.49 -5.61 -7.09
N VAL A 57 19.99 -6.79 -7.45
CA VAL A 57 18.91 -7.50 -6.76
C VAL A 57 19.44 -8.86 -6.36
N ASP A 58 19.38 -9.17 -5.07
CA ASP A 58 19.88 -10.44 -4.54
C ASP A 58 18.78 -11.50 -4.58
N TYR A 59 19.14 -12.70 -5.02
CA TYR A 59 18.28 -13.87 -4.94
C TYR A 59 18.56 -14.64 -3.65
N LEU A 60 17.56 -14.73 -2.78
CA LEU A 60 17.68 -15.33 -1.45
C LEU A 60 17.19 -16.78 -1.40
N GLY A 61 16.69 -17.34 -2.51
CA GLY A 61 16.24 -18.72 -2.60
C GLY A 61 14.76 -18.86 -2.95
N LYS A 62 14.15 -19.96 -2.48
CA LYS A 62 12.75 -20.29 -2.75
C LYS A 62 12.02 -20.60 -1.45
N GLU A 63 10.79 -20.12 -1.34
CA GLU A 63 9.87 -20.49 -0.26
C GLU A 63 8.56 -20.99 -0.84
N ARG A 64 7.81 -21.80 -0.09
CA ARG A 64 6.47 -22.24 -0.46
C ARG A 64 5.45 -21.51 0.42
N LEU A 65 4.61 -20.69 -0.20
CA LEU A 65 3.51 -19.97 0.45
C LEU A 65 2.20 -20.42 -0.20
N GLU A 66 1.22 -20.82 0.62
CA GLU A 66 -0.10 -21.27 0.14
C GLU A 66 -0.03 -22.33 -0.97
N GLY A 67 0.89 -23.28 -0.84
CA GLY A 67 1.11 -24.33 -1.85
C GLY A 67 1.88 -23.88 -3.11
N ARG A 68 2.07 -22.58 -3.32
CA ARG A 68 2.80 -22.00 -4.46
C ARG A 68 4.27 -21.74 -4.13
N VAL A 69 5.15 -22.00 -5.09
CA VAL A 69 6.60 -21.76 -4.94
C VAL A 69 6.89 -20.32 -5.35
N HIS A 70 7.60 -19.59 -4.51
CA HIS A 70 8.01 -18.21 -4.73
C HIS A 70 9.53 -18.11 -4.80
N TYR A 71 10.03 -17.24 -5.67
CA TYR A 71 11.40 -16.75 -5.61
C TYR A 71 11.47 -15.60 -4.61
N ILE A 72 12.50 -15.65 -3.76
CA ILE A 72 12.75 -14.63 -2.78
C ILE A 72 13.82 -13.70 -3.31
N LEU A 73 13.47 -12.43 -3.46
CA LEU A 73 14.36 -11.39 -3.94
C LEU A 73 14.52 -10.31 -2.87
N SER A 74 15.68 -9.67 -2.79
CA SER A 74 15.86 -8.48 -1.98
C SER A 74 16.64 -7.40 -2.70
N CYS A 75 16.35 -6.15 -2.38
CA CYS A 75 17.13 -5.01 -2.84
C CYS A 75 17.02 -3.81 -1.90
N THR A 76 17.90 -2.83 -2.14
CA THR A 76 17.90 -1.52 -1.47
C THR A 76 17.63 -0.46 -2.54
N PRO A 77 16.35 -0.17 -2.85
CA PRO A 77 16.02 0.74 -3.94
C PRO A 77 16.18 2.21 -3.54
N ASN A 78 16.31 3.08 -4.54
CA ASN A 78 16.18 4.52 -4.34
C ASN A 78 14.69 4.90 -4.38
N VAL A 79 14.06 4.99 -3.21
CA VAL A 79 12.62 5.28 -3.08
C VAL A 79 12.30 6.70 -3.58
N GLU A 80 11.33 6.83 -4.49
CA GLU A 80 10.96 8.13 -5.08
C GLU A 80 9.91 8.87 -4.25
N ASN A 81 9.05 8.14 -3.53
CA ASN A 81 7.97 8.68 -2.72
C ASN A 81 8.47 9.73 -1.69
N ARG A 82 8.02 10.98 -1.87
CA ARG A 82 8.44 12.13 -1.07
C ARG A 82 8.07 11.98 0.40
N VAL A 83 6.87 11.49 0.69
CA VAL A 83 6.36 11.31 2.05
C VAL A 83 7.17 10.27 2.81
N LEU A 84 7.46 9.13 2.17
CA LEU A 84 8.32 8.12 2.77
C LEU A 84 9.71 8.68 3.09
N LYS A 85 10.33 9.42 2.17
CA LYS A 85 11.66 10.02 2.39
C LYS A 85 11.71 11.09 3.47
N MET A 86 10.60 11.81 3.72
CA MET A 86 10.58 12.82 4.79
C MET A 86 10.80 12.20 6.17
N HIS A 87 10.32 10.96 6.38
CA HIS A 87 10.32 10.32 7.69
C HIS A 87 11.28 9.13 7.81
N TRP A 88 11.64 8.52 6.67
CA TRP A 88 12.35 7.25 6.65
C TRP A 88 13.53 7.24 5.66
N LYS A 89 14.52 6.40 5.97
CA LYS A 89 15.72 6.19 5.15
C LYS A 89 16.16 4.72 5.21
N ASN A 90 17.18 4.38 4.39
CA ASN A 90 17.80 3.06 4.35
C ASN A 90 16.79 1.93 4.11
N PHE A 91 15.91 2.13 3.12
CA PHE A 91 14.87 1.17 2.80
C PHE A 91 15.44 -0.14 2.27
N LYS A 92 14.97 -1.25 2.83
CA LYS A 92 15.26 -2.61 2.39
C LYS A 92 13.96 -3.29 1.99
N TYR A 93 13.93 -3.85 0.80
CA TYR A 93 12.77 -4.55 0.28
C TYR A 93 13.09 -6.03 0.18
N LYS A 94 12.12 -6.86 0.57
CA LYS A 94 12.10 -8.30 0.32
C LYS A 94 10.81 -8.64 -0.43
N PHE A 95 10.93 -9.33 -1.54
CA PHE A 95 9.82 -9.71 -2.41
C PHE A 95 9.65 -11.23 -2.46
N TRP A 96 8.40 -11.66 -2.48
CA TRP A 96 8.01 -13.01 -2.85
C TRP A 96 7.38 -12.94 -4.24
N VAL A 97 8.11 -13.45 -5.22
CA VAL A 97 7.67 -13.48 -6.63
C VAL A 97 7.18 -14.87 -6.94
N ASP A 98 5.90 -15.02 -7.28
CA ASP A 98 5.36 -16.33 -7.65
C ASP A 98 6.13 -16.89 -8.85
N ARG A 99 6.61 -18.13 -8.71
CA ARG A 99 7.50 -18.75 -9.70
C ARG A 99 6.82 -18.90 -11.06
N ARG A 100 5.49 -19.07 -11.11
CA ARG A 100 4.72 -19.35 -12.32
C ARG A 100 4.29 -18.06 -12.99
N SER A 101 3.60 -17.18 -12.28
CA SER A 101 3.06 -15.93 -12.82
C SER A 101 4.13 -14.83 -12.96
N LYS A 102 5.25 -14.94 -12.24
CA LYS A 102 6.30 -13.90 -12.16
C LYS A 102 5.83 -12.60 -11.53
N ILE A 103 4.77 -12.65 -10.74
CA ILE A 103 4.19 -11.48 -10.08
C ILE A 103 4.61 -11.45 -8.60
N ILE A 104 4.86 -10.26 -8.08
CA ILE A 104 5.04 -10.04 -6.64
C ILE A 104 3.69 -10.30 -5.96
N THR A 105 3.63 -11.30 -5.09
CA THR A 105 2.42 -11.62 -4.30
C THR A 105 2.52 -11.11 -2.87
N LYS A 106 3.75 -10.88 -2.39
CA LYS A 106 4.03 -10.34 -1.06
C LYS A 106 5.32 -9.54 -1.06
N SER A 107 5.36 -8.50 -0.25
CA SER A 107 6.54 -7.66 -0.02
C SER A 107 6.66 -7.30 1.45
N LEU A 108 7.90 -7.23 1.94
CA LEU A 108 8.26 -6.67 3.23
C LEU A 108 9.20 -5.49 3.00
N ILE A 109 8.84 -4.34 3.54
CA ILE A 109 9.61 -3.11 3.48
C ILE A 109 10.06 -2.77 4.89
N LEU A 110 11.37 -2.62 5.07
CA LEU A 110 11.97 -2.20 6.32
C LEU A 110 12.71 -0.87 6.10
N SER A 111 12.57 0.06 7.03
CA SER A 111 13.38 1.27 7.06
C SER A 111 13.55 1.80 8.48
N GLU A 112 14.47 2.74 8.64
CA GLU A 112 14.71 3.42 9.91
C GLU A 112 14.31 4.89 9.84
N GLY A 113 14.02 5.47 11.00
CA GLY A 113 13.63 6.87 11.13
C GLY A 113 14.76 7.79 10.69
N SER A 114 14.42 8.80 9.88
CA SER A 114 15.39 9.80 9.43
C SER A 114 15.98 10.58 10.61
N SER A 115 15.15 10.91 11.60
CA SER A 115 15.52 11.69 12.79
C SER A 115 16.03 10.84 13.97
N ASP A 116 15.59 9.59 14.09
CA ASP A 116 16.03 8.65 15.13
C ASP A 116 16.07 7.23 14.57
N ALA A 117 17.28 6.67 14.48
CA ALA A 117 17.52 5.33 13.95
C ALA A 117 16.94 4.21 14.84
N LYS A 118 16.55 4.50 16.08
CA LYS A 118 15.82 3.54 16.93
C LYS A 118 14.36 3.38 16.51
N THR A 119 13.81 4.37 15.80
CA THR A 119 12.47 4.27 15.22
C THR A 119 12.56 3.48 13.93
N THR A 120 11.68 2.49 13.77
CA THR A 120 11.66 1.64 12.57
C THR A 120 10.29 1.68 11.92
N LEU A 121 10.28 1.50 10.60
CA LEU A 121 9.09 1.21 9.82
C LEU A 121 9.20 -0.23 9.34
N GLU A 122 8.12 -0.97 9.55
CA GLU A 122 7.91 -2.29 8.97
C GLU A 122 6.57 -2.26 8.24
N MET A 123 6.58 -2.56 6.95
CA MET A 123 5.38 -2.63 6.12
C MET A 123 5.31 -3.98 5.42
N LEU A 124 4.25 -4.73 5.73
CA LEU A 124 3.90 -5.97 5.04
C LEU A 124 2.79 -5.68 4.02
N ILE A 125 3.06 -5.99 2.76
CA ILE A 125 2.10 -5.84 1.66
C ILE A 125 1.81 -7.22 1.10
N GLU A 126 0.54 -7.60 1.03
CA GLU A 126 0.07 -8.85 0.44
C GLU A 126 -0.92 -8.52 -0.69
N LEU A 127 -0.70 -9.10 -1.86
CA LEU A 127 -1.45 -8.80 -3.08
C LEU A 127 -2.23 -10.05 -3.52
N HIS A 128 -3.55 -9.90 -3.58
CA HIS A 128 -4.51 -10.95 -3.93
C HIS A 128 -5.43 -10.49 -5.05
N ASP A 129 -6.13 -11.44 -5.67
CA ASP A 129 -7.18 -11.19 -6.68
C ASP A 129 -6.74 -10.21 -7.79
N LEU A 130 -5.47 -10.30 -8.19
CA LEU A 130 -4.90 -9.44 -9.22
C LEU A 130 -5.64 -9.61 -10.55
N ASN A 131 -6.07 -8.48 -11.12
CA ASN A 131 -6.90 -8.41 -12.33
C ASN A 131 -8.29 -9.06 -12.20
N ALA A 132 -8.78 -9.35 -10.99
CA ALA A 132 -10.16 -9.75 -10.81
C ALA A 132 -11.10 -8.61 -11.21
N ASP A 133 -12.21 -8.95 -11.87
CA ASP A 133 -13.28 -7.98 -12.13
C ASP A 133 -14.09 -7.79 -10.84
N PHE A 134 -14.14 -6.55 -10.35
CA PHE A 134 -14.99 -6.17 -9.23
C PHE A 134 -15.65 -4.82 -9.50
N LYS A 135 -16.93 -4.72 -9.10
CA LYS A 135 -17.71 -3.49 -9.24
C LYS A 135 -17.85 -2.82 -7.88
N ILE A 136 -17.21 -1.66 -7.71
CA ILE A 136 -17.45 -0.79 -6.57
C ILE A 136 -18.73 0.02 -6.83
N LYS A 137 -19.64 0.03 -5.86
CA LYS A 137 -20.85 0.87 -5.89
C LYS A 137 -20.79 1.87 -4.75
N ALA A 138 -21.38 3.05 -4.99
CA ALA A 138 -21.51 4.05 -3.94
C ALA A 138 -22.28 3.47 -2.75
N PRO A 139 -21.88 3.77 -1.51
CA PRO A 139 -22.64 3.38 -0.35
C PRO A 139 -24.03 4.02 -0.38
N LYS A 140 -25.01 3.37 0.25
CA LYS A 140 -26.33 3.98 0.45
C LYS A 140 -26.16 5.11 1.46
N THR A 141 -26.34 6.34 1.01
CA THR A 141 -26.44 7.50 1.88
C THR A 141 -27.91 7.70 2.23
N ASP A 142 -28.20 7.93 3.52
CA ASP A 142 -29.51 8.41 3.91
C ASP A 142 -29.61 9.83 3.37
N LYS A 143 -30.32 10.01 2.24
CA LYS A 143 -30.64 11.36 1.76
C LYS A 143 -31.43 12.05 2.87
N SER A 144 -30.85 13.04 3.52
CA SER A 144 -31.64 14.11 4.12
C SER A 144 -32.38 14.78 2.97
N ILE A 145 -33.70 14.61 2.95
CA ILE A 145 -34.62 15.40 2.13
C ILE A 145 -34.57 16.85 2.63
#